data_AF-A0A0L0D727-F1
#
_entry.id   AF-A0A0L0D727-F1
#
_cell.length_a   1.000
_cell.length_b   1.000
_cell.length_c   1.000
_cell.angle_alpha   90.00
_cell.angle_beta   90.00
_cell.angle_gamma   90.00
#
_symmetry.space_group_name_H-M   'P 1'
#
loop_
_entity.id
_entity.type
_entity.pdbx_description
1 polymer ?
#
loop_
_entity_poly.entity_id
_entity_poly.type
_entity_poly.pdbx_seq_one_letter_code
_entity_poly.pdbx_strand_id
1 'polypeptide(L)'
;MSSTSTNGIGYCFSDRAQGIANYPHCRRANGLIFVSGISSRRLDNTYVGVTERADGGFDLDIREQTRAVLDNIAVILARVGASLDNVIDVQVFLVDMKDYPGMNEVYNEYFDSESGPSRTTVAVHQLPNPAKLLVEIKVIALDPSPEPAVYAPAALTAPAAASCPVASCASVVACAGLTSLVVVGAAALAGMFWHRR
;
A
#
# COMPACT_ATOMS: atom_id res chain seq x y z
N MET A 1 15.66 -4.57 16.02
CA MET A 1 16.77 -3.77 15.44
C MET A 1 16.26 -3.14 14.14
N SER A 2 16.36 -1.82 14.00
CA SER A 2 16.08 -1.13 12.74
C SER A 2 17.40 -0.88 11.99
N SER A 3 17.46 -1.22 10.71
CA SER A 3 18.63 -0.94 9.85
C SER A 3 18.25 0.06 8.76
N THR A 4 18.96 1.18 8.70
CA THR A 4 18.79 2.19 7.66
C THR A 4 19.60 1.79 6.43
N SER A 5 18.98 1.75 5.26
CA SER A 5 19.66 1.58 3.97
C SER A 5 19.16 2.63 2.97
N THR A 6 19.77 2.70 1.79
CA THR A 6 19.30 3.54 0.67
C THR A 6 17.83 3.27 0.31
N ASN A 7 17.33 2.08 0.65
CA ASN A 7 15.95 1.65 0.39
C ASN A 7 15.02 1.92 1.59
N GLY A 8 15.37 2.87 2.48
CA GLY A 8 14.62 3.18 3.70
C GLY A 8 15.00 2.35 4.92
N ILE A 9 14.12 2.32 5.93
CA ILE A 9 14.38 1.71 7.24
C ILE A 9 13.73 0.33 7.30
N GLY A 10 14.54 -0.72 7.49
CA GLY A 10 14.06 -2.08 7.73
C GLY A 10 13.89 -2.36 9.22
N TYR A 11 12.78 -2.98 9.63
CA TYR A 11 12.50 -3.35 11.01
C TYR A 11 12.51 -4.87 11.18
N CYS A 12 13.46 -5.36 11.98
CA CYS A 12 13.53 -6.75 12.42
C CYS A 12 13.23 -6.82 13.92
N PHE A 13 12.16 -7.51 14.30
CA PHE A 13 11.68 -7.67 15.67
C PHE A 13 12.12 -9.04 16.15
N SER A 14 12.88 -9.13 17.25
CA SER A 14 13.47 -10.38 17.76
C SER A 14 12.49 -11.29 18.51
N ASP A 15 11.34 -10.74 18.92
CA ASP A 15 10.31 -11.39 19.73
C ASP A 15 9.14 -11.95 18.90
N ARG A 16 9.32 -12.04 17.58
CA ARG A 16 8.36 -12.59 16.63
C ARG A 16 9.05 -13.59 15.71
N ALA A 17 8.26 -14.39 15.00
CA ALA A 17 8.75 -15.43 14.11
C ALA A 17 9.68 -14.86 13.03
N GLN A 18 10.99 -15.11 13.13
CA GLN A 18 12.00 -14.55 12.21
C GLN A 18 11.80 -15.05 10.79
N GLY A 19 12.05 -14.19 9.79
CA GLY A 19 12.07 -14.62 8.39
C GLY A 19 12.95 -15.84 8.18
N ILE A 20 12.53 -16.73 7.27
CA ILE A 20 13.30 -17.94 6.92
C ILE A 20 14.57 -17.55 6.12
N ALA A 21 14.57 -16.38 5.51
CA ALA A 21 15.68 -15.79 4.78
C ALA A 21 15.97 -14.36 5.29
N ASN A 22 16.99 -13.71 4.70
CA ASN A 22 17.43 -12.38 5.10
C ASN A 22 16.52 -11.27 4.55
N TYR A 23 15.42 -11.01 5.24
CA TYR A 23 14.52 -9.87 4.99
C TYR A 23 13.91 -9.35 6.30
N PRO A 24 13.57 -8.05 6.39
CA PRO A 24 12.92 -7.50 7.57
C PRO A 24 11.43 -7.88 7.62
N HIS A 25 10.78 -7.77 8.78
CA HIS A 25 9.32 -7.98 8.87
C HIS A 25 8.56 -6.87 8.15
N CYS A 26 9.06 -5.65 8.25
CA CYS A 26 8.55 -4.53 7.47
C CYS A 26 9.68 -3.56 7.10
N ARG A 27 9.46 -2.81 6.02
CA ARG A 27 10.35 -1.78 5.53
C ARG A 27 9.56 -0.50 5.32
N ARG A 28 10.08 0.60 5.83
CA ARG A 28 9.51 1.93 5.65
C ARG A 28 10.33 2.71 4.64
N ALA A 29 9.70 3.17 3.58
CA ALA A 29 10.34 3.92 2.49
C ALA A 29 9.33 4.86 1.83
N ASN A 30 9.71 6.13 1.63
CA ASN A 30 8.95 7.13 0.86
C ASN A 30 7.46 7.23 1.24
N GLY A 31 7.16 7.39 2.54
CA GLY A 31 5.78 7.51 3.02
C GLY A 31 4.97 6.21 2.98
N LEU A 32 5.61 5.07 2.66
CA LEU A 32 4.99 3.75 2.63
C LEU A 32 5.67 2.79 3.59
N ILE A 33 4.88 1.85 4.11
CA ILE A 33 5.31 0.74 4.94
C ILE A 33 4.98 -0.54 4.19
N PHE A 34 6.02 -1.26 3.79
CA PHE A 34 5.92 -2.56 3.14
C PHE A 34 6.08 -3.63 4.21
N VAL A 35 5.02 -4.37 4.50
CA VAL A 35 5.08 -5.54 5.37
C VAL A 35 5.36 -6.76 4.51
N SER A 36 6.29 -7.61 4.94
CA SER A 36 6.59 -8.88 4.27
C SER A 36 5.44 -9.87 4.39
N GLY A 37 5.51 -11.01 3.70
CA GLY A 37 4.52 -12.07 3.85
C GLY A 37 4.47 -12.57 5.30
N ILE A 38 3.31 -12.42 5.94
CA ILE A 38 3.06 -12.85 7.32
C ILE A 38 2.18 -14.09 7.30
N SER A 39 2.58 -15.07 8.11
CA SER A 39 1.87 -16.33 8.32
C SER A 39 1.41 -16.47 9.79
N SER A 40 0.67 -17.52 10.09
CA SER A 40 0.19 -17.84 11.46
C SER A 40 1.27 -18.37 12.40
N ARG A 41 2.55 -18.34 11.98
CA ARG A 41 3.68 -18.88 12.74
C ARG A 41 4.00 -18.03 13.96
N ARG A 42 4.22 -18.71 15.09
CA ARG A 42 4.67 -18.12 16.37
C ARG A 42 6.19 -18.15 16.49
N LEU A 43 6.71 -17.48 17.53
CA LEU A 43 8.16 -17.41 17.80
C LEU A 43 8.79 -18.80 18.07
N ASP A 44 8.03 -19.72 18.65
CA ASP A 44 8.44 -21.10 18.96
C ASP A 44 8.39 -22.05 17.75
N ASN A 45 8.13 -21.52 16.54
CA ASN A 45 7.88 -22.28 15.31
C ASN A 45 6.64 -23.19 15.34
N THR A 46 5.73 -22.99 16.31
CA THR A 46 4.36 -23.51 16.22
C THR A 46 3.51 -22.62 15.32
N TYR A 47 2.35 -23.14 14.91
CA TYR A 47 1.43 -22.45 14.03
C TYR A 47 0.07 -22.37 14.71
N VAL A 48 -0.58 -21.20 14.66
CA VAL A 48 -1.97 -21.05 15.10
C VAL A 48 -2.88 -21.73 14.07
N GLY A 49 -3.99 -22.34 14.48
CA GLY A 49 -4.89 -23.04 13.56
C GLY A 49 -4.31 -24.32 12.96
N VAL A 50 -3.43 -24.99 13.72
CA VAL A 50 -2.84 -26.30 13.35
C VAL A 50 -2.91 -27.23 14.56
N THR A 51 -3.66 -28.33 14.43
CA THR A 51 -3.69 -29.40 15.43
C THR A 51 -3.06 -30.65 14.83
N GLU A 52 -2.07 -31.22 15.51
CA GLU A 52 -1.43 -32.47 15.07
C GLU A 52 -2.29 -33.66 15.52
N ARG A 53 -2.63 -34.53 14.56
CA ARG A 53 -3.35 -35.77 14.80
C ARG A 53 -2.39 -36.87 15.24
N ALA A 54 -2.93 -37.90 15.90
CA ALA A 54 -2.16 -39.07 16.35
C ALA A 54 -1.56 -39.89 15.19
N ASP A 55 -2.05 -39.74 13.96
CA ASP A 55 -1.55 -40.40 12.75
C ASP A 55 -0.43 -39.61 12.05
N GLY A 56 0.00 -38.47 12.59
CA GLY A 56 0.99 -37.57 11.99
C GLY A 56 0.40 -36.63 10.94
N GLY A 57 -0.92 -36.61 10.76
CA GLY A 57 -1.63 -35.59 9.96
C GLY A 57 -1.84 -34.28 10.71
N PHE A 58 -2.28 -33.25 9.99
CA PHE A 58 -2.61 -31.94 10.56
C PHE A 58 -4.07 -31.56 10.25
N ASP A 59 -4.83 -31.17 11.27
CA ASP A 59 -6.09 -30.42 11.12
C ASP A 59 -5.72 -28.95 11.00
N LEU A 60 -6.17 -28.32 9.93
CA LEU A 60 -5.88 -26.93 9.65
C LEU A 60 -7.20 -26.14 9.71
N ASP A 61 -7.19 -25.02 10.44
CA ASP A 61 -8.31 -24.09 10.48
C ASP A 61 -7.93 -22.77 9.81
N ILE A 62 -8.55 -22.48 8.67
CA ILE A 62 -8.31 -21.25 7.93
C ILE A 62 -8.68 -20.01 8.76
N ARG A 63 -9.76 -20.04 9.54
CA ARG A 63 -10.25 -18.88 10.29
C ARG A 63 -9.25 -18.48 11.37
N GLU A 64 -8.77 -19.45 12.13
CA GLU A 64 -7.76 -19.22 13.16
C GLU A 64 -6.43 -18.75 12.55
N GLN A 65 -6.02 -19.32 11.41
CA GLN A 65 -4.82 -18.89 10.70
C GLN A 65 -4.96 -17.45 10.19
N THR A 66 -6.06 -17.11 9.53
CA THR A 66 -6.32 -15.75 9.03
C THR A 66 -6.34 -14.73 10.17
N ARG A 67 -7.01 -15.03 11.28
CA ARG A 67 -7.06 -14.16 12.46
C ARG A 67 -5.65 -13.89 13.00
N ALA A 68 -4.87 -14.95 13.19
CA ALA A 68 -3.50 -14.83 13.68
C ALA A 68 -2.59 -14.03 12.72
N VAL A 69 -2.78 -14.18 11.41
CA VAL A 69 -2.02 -13.41 10.40
C VAL A 69 -2.34 -11.92 10.50
N LEU A 70 -3.62 -11.56 10.55
CA LEU A 70 -4.06 -10.16 10.65
C LEU A 70 -3.62 -9.53 11.97
N ASP A 71 -3.71 -10.25 13.10
CA ASP A 71 -3.22 -9.79 14.40
C ASP A 71 -1.70 -9.57 14.39
N ASN A 72 -0.95 -10.47 13.75
CA ASN A 72 0.50 -10.31 13.61
C ASN A 72 0.85 -9.06 12.77
N ILE A 73 0.11 -8.81 11.69
CA ILE A 73 0.26 -7.60 10.86
C ILE A 73 -0.05 -6.35 11.69
N ALA A 74 -1.15 -6.35 12.44
CA ALA A 74 -1.54 -5.23 13.30
C ALA A 74 -0.44 -4.90 14.32
N VAL A 75 0.16 -5.91 14.95
CA VAL A 75 1.28 -5.70 15.88
C VAL A 75 2.50 -5.13 15.17
N ILE A 76 2.83 -5.60 13.97
CA ILE A 76 3.97 -5.10 13.18
C ILE A 76 3.76 -3.61 12.85
N LEU A 77 2.57 -3.24 12.37
CA LEU A 77 2.22 -1.86 12.04
C LEU A 77 2.24 -0.96 13.29
N ALA A 78 1.70 -1.41 14.41
CA ALA A 78 1.68 -0.65 15.66
C ALA A 78 3.09 -0.26 16.13
N ARG A 79 4.09 -1.13 15.91
CA ARG A 79 5.49 -0.86 16.28
C ARG A 79 6.18 0.20 15.44
N VAL A 80 5.70 0.42 14.23
CA VAL A 80 6.19 1.47 13.34
C VAL A 80 5.31 2.72 13.37
N GLY A 81 4.32 2.76 14.28
CA GLY A 81 3.42 3.90 14.48
C GLY A 81 2.24 3.92 13.52
N ALA A 82 1.95 2.83 12.81
CA ALA A 82 0.81 2.67 11.91
C ALA A 82 -0.24 1.72 12.51
N SER A 83 -1.40 1.64 11.86
CA SER A 83 -2.53 0.77 12.23
C SER A 83 -3.07 0.04 11.00
N LEU A 84 -4.01 -0.89 11.20
CA LEU A 84 -4.68 -1.57 10.09
C LEU A 84 -5.45 -0.59 9.19
N ASP A 85 -5.93 0.54 9.74
CA ASP A 85 -6.62 1.59 8.98
C ASP A 85 -5.71 2.31 7.98
N ASN A 86 -4.38 2.19 8.14
CA ASN A 86 -3.42 2.75 7.22
C ASN A 86 -3.10 1.81 6.05
N VAL A 87 -3.61 0.57 6.06
CA VAL A 87 -3.36 -0.40 4.99
C VAL A 87 -4.10 0.03 3.73
N ILE A 88 -3.39 0.07 2.60
CA ILE A 88 -3.94 0.47 1.31
C ILE A 88 -3.99 -0.68 0.29
N ASP A 89 -3.12 -1.68 0.42
CA ASP A 89 -3.09 -2.85 -0.46
C ASP A 89 -2.85 -4.12 0.36
N VAL A 90 -3.63 -5.15 0.07
CA VAL A 90 -3.57 -6.47 0.70
C VAL A 90 -3.49 -7.54 -0.38
N GLN A 91 -2.43 -8.34 -0.31
CA GLN A 91 -2.22 -9.50 -1.19
C GLN A 91 -2.35 -10.76 -0.34
N VAL A 92 -3.41 -11.53 -0.60
CA VAL A 92 -3.72 -12.78 0.10
C VAL A 92 -3.34 -13.96 -0.79
N PHE A 93 -2.50 -14.84 -0.26
CA PHE A 93 -2.09 -16.08 -0.89
C PHE A 93 -2.70 -17.26 -0.15
N LEU A 94 -3.64 -17.95 -0.80
CA LEU A 94 -4.26 -19.18 -0.31
C LEU A 94 -3.62 -20.40 -0.99
N VAL A 95 -3.72 -21.59 -0.38
CA VAL A 95 -3.32 -22.85 -1.05
C VAL A 95 -4.47 -23.43 -1.87
N ASP A 96 -5.70 -23.33 -1.37
CA ASP A 96 -6.89 -23.91 -1.98
C ASP A 96 -8.05 -22.90 -1.91
N MET A 97 -8.83 -22.78 -2.99
CA MET A 97 -9.98 -21.86 -3.03
C MET A 97 -11.17 -22.35 -2.20
N LYS A 98 -11.16 -23.61 -1.73
CA LYS A 98 -12.17 -24.08 -0.76
C LYS A 98 -12.15 -23.26 0.55
N ASP A 99 -10.99 -22.71 0.90
CA ASP A 99 -10.77 -21.95 2.14
C ASP A 99 -11.14 -20.47 1.99
N TYR A 100 -11.48 -20.03 0.77
CA TYR A 100 -11.83 -18.64 0.46
C TYR A 100 -13.02 -18.11 1.29
N PRO A 101 -14.12 -18.85 1.48
CA PRO A 101 -15.24 -18.36 2.31
C PRO A 101 -14.83 -18.18 3.77
N GLY A 102 -14.13 -19.15 4.36
CA GLY A 102 -13.69 -19.09 5.76
C GLY A 102 -12.68 -17.97 6.02
N MET A 103 -11.78 -17.72 5.07
CA MET A 103 -10.88 -16.57 5.12
C MET A 103 -11.65 -15.25 5.07
N ASN A 104 -12.63 -15.12 4.15
CA ASN A 104 -13.42 -13.90 4.01
C ASN A 104 -14.27 -13.59 5.25
N GLU A 105 -14.82 -14.61 5.92
CA GLU A 105 -15.57 -14.45 7.16
C GLU A 105 -14.74 -13.68 8.20
N VAL A 106 -13.49 -14.09 8.42
CA VAL A 106 -12.59 -13.42 9.36
C VAL A 106 -12.10 -12.08 8.80
N TYR A 107 -11.76 -12.01 7.51
CA TYR A 107 -11.29 -10.77 6.89
C TYR A 107 -12.29 -9.61 7.06
N ASN A 108 -13.58 -9.90 6.92
CA ASN A 108 -14.66 -8.92 7.07
C ASN A 108 -14.84 -8.45 8.53
N GLU A 109 -14.24 -9.10 9.52
CA GLU A 109 -14.22 -8.61 10.92
C GLU A 109 -13.21 -7.46 11.09
N TYR A 110 -12.23 -7.34 10.20
CA TYR A 110 -11.12 -6.38 10.32
C TYR A 110 -11.22 -5.20 9.34
N PHE A 111 -11.82 -5.39 8.16
CA PHE A 111 -11.88 -4.38 7.12
C PHE A 111 -13.30 -4.21 6.58
N ASP A 112 -13.74 -2.96 6.47
CA ASP A 112 -15.01 -2.59 5.84
C ASP A 112 -14.85 -2.33 4.34
N SER A 113 -15.92 -2.44 3.56
CA SER A 113 -15.87 -2.22 2.11
C SER A 113 -15.63 -0.77 1.69
N GLU A 114 -15.99 0.21 2.52
CA GLU A 114 -15.87 1.63 2.19
C GLU A 114 -14.50 2.21 2.52
N SER A 115 -13.91 1.79 3.63
CA SER A 115 -12.62 2.27 4.14
C SER A 115 -11.47 1.28 3.95
N GLY A 116 -11.79 0.04 3.55
CA GLY A 116 -10.81 -1.04 3.45
C GLY A 116 -9.82 -0.88 2.29
N PRO A 117 -8.71 -1.63 2.35
CA PRO A 117 -7.66 -1.59 1.34
C PRO A 117 -8.07 -2.22 0.01
N SER A 118 -7.34 -1.92 -1.07
CA SER A 118 -7.38 -2.75 -2.27
C SER A 118 -6.95 -4.16 -1.93
N ARG A 119 -7.64 -5.16 -2.49
CA ARG A 119 -7.41 -6.56 -2.15
C ARG A 119 -7.24 -7.40 -3.39
N THR A 120 -6.20 -8.23 -3.37
CA THR A 120 -5.98 -9.30 -4.34
C THR A 120 -5.92 -10.65 -3.61
N THR A 121 -6.67 -11.64 -4.07
CA THR A 121 -6.62 -13.00 -3.52
C THR A 121 -6.36 -14.01 -4.62
N VAL A 122 -5.35 -14.85 -4.43
CA VAL A 122 -4.98 -15.90 -5.38
C VAL A 122 -4.71 -17.20 -4.64
N ALA A 123 -4.97 -18.32 -5.30
CA ALA A 123 -4.53 -19.63 -4.84
C ALA A 123 -3.17 -19.95 -5.50
N VAL A 124 -2.15 -20.14 -4.68
CA VAL A 124 -0.79 -20.52 -5.10
C VAL A 124 -0.61 -22.03 -4.95
N HIS A 125 0.35 -22.60 -5.69
CA HIS A 125 0.60 -24.04 -5.61
C HIS A 125 0.99 -24.48 -4.19
N GLN A 126 1.90 -23.74 -3.54
CA GLN A 126 2.43 -24.08 -2.21
C GLN A 126 2.89 -22.82 -1.46
N LEU A 127 2.75 -22.84 -0.14
CA LEU A 127 3.34 -21.88 0.81
C LEU A 127 4.64 -22.44 1.41
N PRO A 128 5.49 -21.62 2.08
CA PRO A 128 6.79 -22.05 2.59
C PRO A 128 6.76 -23.26 3.55
N ASN A 129 5.63 -23.47 4.24
CA ASN A 129 5.36 -24.71 4.96
C ASN A 129 4.03 -25.33 4.48
N PRO A 130 4.06 -26.20 3.47
CA PRO A 130 2.85 -26.67 2.78
C PRO A 130 1.97 -27.58 3.63
N ALA A 131 2.51 -28.15 4.72
CA ALA A 131 1.75 -29.03 5.60
C ALA A 131 0.98 -28.27 6.70
N LYS A 132 1.34 -27.01 6.98
CA LYS A 132 0.86 -26.27 8.16
C LYS A 132 0.23 -24.92 7.82
N LEU A 133 0.50 -24.36 6.65
CA LEU A 133 0.00 -23.04 6.24
C LEU A 133 -1.06 -23.16 5.15
N LEU A 134 -2.20 -22.54 5.39
CA LEU A 134 -3.28 -22.36 4.40
C LEU A 134 -3.27 -20.96 3.79
N VAL A 135 -2.77 -19.97 4.53
CA VAL A 135 -2.81 -18.56 4.15
C VAL A 135 -1.53 -17.81 4.52
N GLU A 136 -1.10 -16.94 3.61
CA GLU A 136 -0.06 -15.94 3.85
C GLU A 136 -0.54 -14.59 3.30
N ILE A 137 -0.33 -13.50 4.06
CA ILE A 137 -0.79 -12.16 3.66
C ILE A 137 0.38 -11.19 3.64
N LYS A 138 0.47 -10.42 2.57
CA LYS A 138 1.38 -9.29 2.42
C LYS A 138 0.57 -8.01 2.37
N VAL A 139 1.03 -6.96 3.08
CA VAL A 139 0.33 -5.67 3.11
C VAL A 139 1.25 -4.50 2.81
N ILE A 140 0.68 -3.46 2.19
CA ILE A 140 1.29 -2.15 2.03
C ILE A 140 0.41 -1.16 2.79
N ALA A 141 1.03 -0.37 3.67
CA ALA A 141 0.37 0.67 4.45
C ALA A 141 0.97 2.04 4.19
N LEU A 142 0.16 3.08 4.34
CA LEU A 142 0.61 4.46 4.40
C LEU A 142 1.28 4.72 5.75
N ASP A 143 2.39 5.42 5.71
CA ASP A 143 3.08 5.89 6.89
C ASP A 143 2.38 7.15 7.43
N PRO A 144 1.80 7.13 8.65
CA PRO A 144 1.07 8.28 9.18
C PRO A 144 1.98 9.40 9.69
N SER A 145 3.29 9.16 9.77
CA SER A 145 4.20 10.23 10.16
C SER A 145 4.21 11.33 9.10
N PRO A 146 4.45 12.60 9.48
CA PRO A 146 4.61 13.66 8.50
C PRO A 146 5.76 13.28 7.57
N GLU A 147 5.44 13.15 6.28
CA GLU A 147 6.43 12.94 5.23
C GLU A 147 7.51 14.03 5.39
N PRO A 148 8.82 13.71 5.34
CA PRO A 148 9.78 14.75 5.03
C PRO A 148 9.38 15.25 3.66
N ALA A 149 8.88 16.50 3.63
CA ALA A 149 8.30 17.18 2.48
C ALA A 149 8.81 16.57 1.18
N VAL A 150 7.89 16.00 0.39
CA VAL A 150 8.09 15.61 -1.01
C VAL A 150 9.24 16.44 -1.55
N TYR A 151 10.32 15.78 -1.94
CA TYR A 151 11.28 16.40 -2.85
C TYR A 151 10.46 16.74 -4.08
N ALA A 152 9.84 17.93 -4.08
CA ALA A 152 9.33 18.56 -5.27
C ALA A 152 10.49 18.40 -6.24
N PRO A 153 10.32 17.69 -7.37
CA PRO A 153 11.43 17.41 -8.26
C PRO A 153 12.09 18.74 -8.45
N ALA A 154 13.35 18.88 -7.98
CA ALA A 154 14.05 20.16 -7.96
C ALA A 154 13.75 20.75 -9.31
N ALA A 155 12.94 21.82 -9.32
CA ALA A 155 12.42 22.37 -10.55
C ALA A 155 13.66 22.46 -11.42
N LEU A 156 13.66 21.73 -12.54
CA LEU A 156 14.69 21.90 -13.54
C LEU A 156 14.53 23.37 -13.91
N THR A 157 15.26 24.23 -13.21
CA THR A 157 15.43 25.61 -13.56
C THR A 157 16.06 25.47 -14.92
N ALA A 158 15.24 25.68 -15.95
CA ALA A 158 15.72 25.91 -17.29
C ALA A 158 16.93 26.85 -17.12
N PRO A 159 18.12 26.48 -17.61
CA PRO A 159 19.26 27.35 -17.46
C PRO A 159 18.84 28.72 -17.98
N ALA A 160 19.00 29.74 -17.14
CA ALA A 160 18.80 31.11 -17.53
C ALA A 160 19.52 31.29 -18.86
N ALA A 161 18.79 31.76 -19.87
CA ALA A 161 19.32 32.04 -21.19
C ALA A 161 20.61 32.84 -21.02
N ALA A 162 21.74 32.17 -21.24
CA ALA A 162 23.04 32.82 -21.27
C ALA A 162 22.96 33.81 -22.43
N SER A 163 23.09 35.09 -22.09
CA SER A 163 23.20 36.19 -23.01
C SER A 163 24.27 35.91 -24.06
N CYS A 164 23.86 35.53 -25.27
CA CYS A 164 24.69 35.63 -26.46
C CYS A 164 24.91 37.12 -26.76
N PRO A 165 26.14 37.64 -26.73
CA PRO A 165 26.41 39.00 -27.17
C PRO A 165 26.78 38.94 -28.66
N VAL A 166 25.79 38.86 -29.54
CA VAL A 166 25.95 39.38 -30.89
C VAL A 166 24.67 40.11 -31.27
N ALA A 167 24.82 41.41 -31.40
CA ALA A 167 23.79 42.36 -31.77
C ALA A 167 23.21 42.11 -33.17
N SER A 168 22.10 42.81 -33.42
CA SER A 168 21.43 43.03 -34.70
C SER A 168 20.38 41.98 -35.09
N CYS A 169 19.12 42.23 -34.71
CA CYS A 169 18.10 42.67 -35.68
C CYS A 169 16.80 43.03 -34.93
N ALA A 170 16.31 44.23 -35.24
CA ALA A 170 15.14 44.92 -34.73
C ALA A 170 13.87 44.05 -34.54
N SER A 171 13.10 44.30 -33.46
CA SER A 171 11.77 44.96 -33.52
C SER A 171 10.83 44.53 -32.36
N VAL A 172 10.37 45.55 -31.61
CA VAL A 172 9.06 45.68 -30.90
C VAL A 172 8.80 44.91 -29.58
N VAL A 173 9.06 45.61 -28.47
CA VAL A 173 8.16 45.99 -27.34
C VAL A 173 6.86 45.18 -27.13
N ALA A 174 6.66 44.67 -25.91
CA ALA A 174 5.37 44.79 -25.19
C ALA A 174 5.57 44.71 -23.66
N CYS A 175 5.19 45.79 -22.98
CA CYS A 175 5.22 46.01 -21.54
C CYS A 175 4.09 45.28 -20.79
N ALA A 176 4.31 45.16 -19.48
CA ALA A 176 3.46 44.55 -18.46
C ALA A 176 2.12 45.27 -18.18
N GLY A 177 1.15 44.50 -17.67
CA GLY A 177 0.20 44.95 -16.63
C GLY A 177 -1.19 45.45 -17.05
N LEU A 178 -2.19 44.90 -16.34
CA LEU A 178 -3.48 45.50 -15.94
C LEU A 178 -4.61 45.76 -16.97
N THR A 179 -5.75 45.11 -16.67
CA THR A 179 -7.16 45.57 -16.78
C THR A 179 -7.58 46.39 -18.01
N SER A 180 -8.55 45.88 -18.78
CA SER A 180 -9.86 46.56 -18.98
C SER A 180 -10.87 45.71 -19.76
N LEU A 181 -12.11 45.88 -19.31
CA LEU A 181 -13.39 45.44 -19.85
C LEU A 181 -13.74 46.26 -21.11
N VAL A 182 -14.10 45.64 -22.25
CA VAL A 182 -14.93 46.30 -23.29
C VAL A 182 -15.94 45.30 -23.88
N VAL A 183 -17.16 45.80 -23.91
CA VAL A 183 -18.44 45.24 -24.34
C VAL A 183 -18.53 45.09 -25.88
N VAL A 184 -19.16 44.01 -26.35
CA VAL A 184 -20.00 44.03 -27.58
C VAL A 184 -21.30 43.27 -27.28
N GLY A 185 -22.44 43.97 -27.33
CA GLY A 185 -23.81 43.47 -27.11
C GLY A 185 -24.29 42.56 -28.24
N ALA A 186 -25.20 41.59 -28.00
CA ALA A 186 -26.63 41.69 -27.66
C ALA A 186 -27.55 41.54 -28.90
N ALA A 187 -28.18 40.37 -29.07
CA ALA A 187 -29.51 40.10 -29.67
C ALA A 187 -29.68 38.57 -29.80
N ALA A 188 -30.40 37.90 -28.89
CA ALA A 188 -31.84 37.59 -28.97
C ALA A 188 -32.19 36.53 -30.05
N LEU A 189 -32.60 35.32 -29.63
CA LEU A 189 -33.89 34.68 -29.93
C LEU A 189 -33.91 33.16 -29.60
N ALA A 190 -34.82 32.79 -28.69
CA ALA A 190 -35.81 31.70 -28.73
C ALA A 190 -35.43 30.20 -28.95
N GLY A 191 -36.08 29.34 -28.15
CA GLY A 191 -36.35 27.90 -28.42
C GLY A 191 -35.56 26.95 -27.51
N MET A 192 -36.04 26.45 -26.37
CA MET A 192 -37.18 25.55 -26.12
C MET A 192 -37.03 24.17 -26.81
N PHE A 193 -37.26 23.11 -26.01
CA PHE A 193 -37.48 21.68 -26.35
C PHE A 193 -36.30 20.68 -26.27
N TRP A 194 -36.20 20.05 -25.09
CA TRP A 194 -36.51 18.62 -24.85
C TRP A 194 -36.28 17.63 -26.01
N HIS A 195 -35.34 16.69 -25.83
CA HIS A 195 -35.67 15.27 -26.06
C HIS A 195 -34.71 14.31 -25.36
N ARG A 196 -35.29 13.41 -24.56
CA ARG A 196 -34.74 12.10 -24.21
C ARG A 196 -34.42 11.30 -25.48
N ARG A 197 -33.30 10.58 -25.49
CA ARG A 197 -33.26 9.11 -25.50
C ARG A 197 -32.01 8.65 -24.78
#